data_AF-A0A497VAR6-F1
#
_entry.id   AF-A0A497VAR6-F1
#
_cell.length_a   1.000
_cell.length_b   1.000
_cell.length_c   1.000
_cell.angle_alpha   90.00
_cell.angle_beta   90.00
_cell.angle_gamma   90.00
#
_symmetry.space_group_name_H-M   'P 1'
#
loop_
_entity.id
_entity.type
_entity.pdbx_description
1 polymer ?
#
loop_
_entity_poly.entity_id
_entity_poly.type
_entity_poly.pdbx_seq_one_letter_code
_entity_poly.pdbx_strand_id
1 'polypeptide(L)'
;MKSVQAIERWITAIESSKQEACAKEQQIKAIVDLWKFADLYDQGTTITQKGELQLEDSDGRIDKISVATSDLFLTPKENAISKILSEIETEFSELGDRYRALYNVEFRNPEANFDAAEILKLKSEIISGIKGDVILYKYVERIRKLPSSEFRIVNRDFRILECSYEDIQRAIDQNYLLQSDQRQWLVIVLSAVDNNCRSFLIDETIKTAAFSSGFEKIFLFDFYTSEIIELNINAKAGTAIKGVPLVASGVA
;
A
#
# COMPACT_ATOMS: atom_id res chain seq x y z
N MET A 1 22.47 4.64 9.31
CA MET A 1 23.26 3.93 10.36
C MET A 1 22.85 4.28 11.80
N LYS A 2 22.62 5.55 12.17
CA LYS A 2 22.16 5.91 13.53
C LYS A 2 20.71 5.47 13.83
N SER A 3 19.84 5.45 12.82
CA SER A 3 18.43 5.03 12.92
C SER A 3 18.28 3.54 13.26
N VAL A 4 18.96 2.65 12.52
CA VAL A 4 18.90 1.18 12.70
C VAL A 4 19.27 0.76 14.13
N GLN A 5 20.36 1.30 14.68
CA GLN A 5 20.80 0.98 16.06
C GLN A 5 19.80 1.46 17.14
N ALA A 6 19.04 2.52 16.87
CA ALA A 6 18.01 2.99 17.79
C ALA A 6 16.81 2.04 17.82
N ILE A 7 16.43 1.51 16.66
CA ILE A 7 15.29 0.59 16.52
C ILE A 7 15.59 -0.77 17.11
N GLU A 8 16.79 -1.33 16.87
CA GLU A 8 17.21 -2.58 17.51
C GLU A 8 17.10 -2.48 19.04
N ARG A 9 17.52 -1.35 19.63
CA ARG A 9 17.38 -1.11 21.07
C ARG A 9 15.92 -1.03 21.52
N TRP A 10 15.03 -0.44 20.71
CA TRP A 10 13.60 -0.37 21.01
C TRP A 10 12.94 -1.74 20.94
N ILE A 11 13.25 -2.54 19.92
CA ILE A 11 12.78 -3.91 19.77
C ILE A 11 13.22 -4.72 20.99
N THR A 12 14.51 -4.68 21.37
CA THR A 12 15.00 -5.36 22.58
C THR A 12 14.27 -4.89 23.85
N ALA A 13 13.99 -3.59 23.98
CA ALA A 13 13.24 -3.07 25.12
C ALA A 13 11.80 -3.63 25.17
N ILE A 14 11.10 -3.72 24.04
CA ILE A 14 9.75 -4.29 23.94
C ILE A 14 9.77 -5.79 24.25
N GLU A 15 10.72 -6.53 23.66
CA GLU A 15 10.91 -7.96 23.90
C GLU A 15 11.15 -8.26 25.39
N SER A 16 11.93 -7.41 26.06
CA SER A 16 12.23 -7.50 27.50
C SER A 16 11.09 -7.06 28.42
N SER A 17 10.03 -6.44 27.88
CA SER A 17 8.90 -5.95 28.68
C SER A 17 8.04 -7.09 29.24
N LYS A 18 7.18 -6.79 30.22
CA LYS A 18 6.26 -7.75 30.84
C LYS A 18 4.94 -7.95 30.06
N GLN A 19 4.84 -7.42 28.85
CA GLN A 19 3.65 -7.53 28.01
C GLN A 19 3.45 -8.95 27.47
N GLU A 20 2.23 -9.25 27.04
CA GLU A 20 1.91 -10.49 26.32
C GLU A 20 2.60 -10.51 24.95
N ALA A 21 2.89 -11.72 24.43
CA ALA A 21 3.63 -11.89 23.17
C ALA A 21 2.96 -11.18 21.99
N CYS A 22 1.64 -11.30 21.85
CA CYS A 22 0.88 -10.63 20.77
C CYS A 22 1.02 -9.10 20.82
N ALA A 23 0.94 -8.50 22.01
CA ALA A 23 1.09 -7.06 22.18
C ALA A 23 2.52 -6.59 21.82
N LYS A 24 3.54 -7.40 22.16
CA LYS A 24 4.94 -7.14 21.77
C LYS A 24 5.12 -7.17 20.26
N GLU A 25 4.59 -8.20 19.60
CA GLU A 25 4.66 -8.36 18.14
C GLU A 25 4.03 -7.17 17.42
N GLN A 26 2.85 -6.72 17.87
CA GLN A 26 2.18 -5.54 17.32
C GLN A 26 3.00 -4.25 17.51
N GLN A 27 3.59 -4.05 18.70
CA GLN A 27 4.43 -2.87 18.96
C GLN A 27 5.72 -2.89 18.14
N ILE A 28 6.36 -4.06 18.01
CA ILE A 28 7.55 -4.22 17.17
C ILE A 28 7.21 -3.92 15.71
N LYS A 29 6.10 -4.48 15.21
CA LYS A 29 5.63 -4.25 13.84
C LYS A 29 5.39 -2.76 13.58
N ALA A 30 4.63 -2.08 14.45
CA ALA A 30 4.35 -0.65 14.32
C ALA A 30 5.63 0.21 14.25
N ILE A 31 6.64 -0.11 15.08
CA ILE A 31 7.94 0.59 15.05
C ILE A 31 8.71 0.30 13.76
N VAL A 32 8.69 -0.94 13.28
CA VAL A 32 9.37 -1.33 12.04
C VAL A 32 8.72 -0.65 10.83
N ASP A 33 7.39 -0.63 10.78
CA ASP A 33 6.63 0.06 9.74
C ASP A 33 6.91 1.55 9.74
N LEU A 34 6.85 2.19 10.93
CA LEU A 34 7.14 3.61 11.08
C LEU A 34 8.58 3.94 10.68
N TRP A 35 9.55 3.10 11.05
CA TRP A 35 10.93 3.27 10.65
C TRP A 35 11.10 3.24 9.14
N LYS A 36 10.58 2.19 8.50
CA LYS A 36 10.75 2.02 7.05
C LYS A 36 10.07 3.16 6.31
N PHE A 37 8.87 3.56 6.75
CA PHE A 37 8.18 4.73 6.23
C PHE A 37 9.03 6.00 6.37
N ALA A 38 9.55 6.30 7.57
CA ALA A 38 10.30 7.54 7.80
C ALA A 38 11.60 7.61 6.97
N ASP A 39 12.33 6.49 6.85
CA ASP A 39 13.58 6.41 6.08
C ASP A 39 13.35 6.70 4.58
N LEU A 40 12.17 6.33 4.07
CA LEU A 40 11.74 6.55 2.69
C LEU A 40 11.07 7.91 2.45
N TYR A 41 10.32 8.42 3.44
CA TYR A 41 9.60 9.68 3.35
C TYR A 41 10.55 10.87 3.30
N ASP A 42 11.48 10.94 4.26
CA ASP A 42 12.53 11.96 4.29
C ASP A 42 13.70 11.46 5.14
N GLN A 43 14.88 11.35 4.51
CA GLN A 43 16.12 10.87 5.12
C GLN A 43 16.59 11.73 6.31
N GLY A 44 16.07 12.96 6.44
CA GLY A 44 16.29 13.83 7.59
C GLY A 44 15.43 13.52 8.82
N THR A 45 14.36 12.73 8.65
CA THR A 45 13.38 12.48 9.72
C THR A 45 13.97 11.63 10.84
N THR A 46 13.79 12.08 12.08
CA THR A 46 14.20 11.32 13.26
C THR A 46 12.96 10.80 14.01
N ILE A 47 12.98 9.52 14.39
CA ILE A 47 11.91 8.92 15.20
C ILE A 47 12.28 9.02 16.68
N THR A 48 11.33 9.42 17.53
CA THR A 48 11.50 9.43 18.99
C THR A 48 11.20 8.05 19.57
N GLN A 49 11.66 7.77 20.80
CA GLN A 49 11.32 6.52 21.50
C GLN A 49 9.81 6.33 21.73
N LYS A 50 9.01 7.39 21.57
CA LYS A 50 7.55 7.35 21.68
C LYS A 50 6.85 7.09 20.34
N GLY A 51 7.59 6.91 19.25
CA GLY A 51 7.02 6.74 17.90
C GLY A 51 6.56 8.05 17.25
N GLU A 52 7.10 9.19 17.66
CA GLU A 52 6.82 10.49 17.03
C GLU A 52 7.87 10.78 15.96
N LEU A 53 7.46 11.39 14.84
CA LEU A 53 8.39 11.94 13.85
C LEU A 53 8.84 13.34 14.25
N GLN A 54 10.13 13.60 14.14
CA GLN A 54 10.73 14.91 14.24
C GLN A 54 11.10 15.39 12.85
N LEU A 55 10.42 16.45 12.41
CA LEU A 55 10.69 17.13 11.16
C LEU A 55 11.32 18.47 11.46
N GLU A 56 12.43 18.78 10.78
CA GLU A 56 13.10 20.07 10.89
C GLU A 56 12.62 20.96 9.74
N ASP A 57 12.05 22.13 10.06
CA ASP A 57 11.69 23.12 9.04
C ASP A 57 12.91 23.86 8.49
N SER A 58 12.71 24.66 7.43
CA SER A 58 13.79 25.44 6.80
C SER A 58 14.47 26.44 7.75
N ASP A 59 13.83 26.78 8.88
CA ASP A 59 14.33 27.70 9.89
C ASP A 59 14.99 26.97 11.08
N GLY A 60 15.13 25.63 11.00
CA GLY A 60 15.75 24.79 12.02
C GLY A 60 14.86 24.47 13.23
N ARG A 61 13.54 24.70 13.13
CA ARG A 61 12.60 24.34 14.20
C ARG A 61 12.17 22.90 14.04
N ILE A 62 12.16 22.18 15.16
CA ILE A 62 11.73 20.79 15.22
C ILE A 62 10.25 20.73 15.56
N ASP A 63 9.41 20.33 14.60
CA ASP A 63 8.02 19.95 14.86
C ASP A 63 7.94 18.46 15.22
N LYS A 64 7.01 18.12 16.13
CA LYS A 64 6.80 16.74 16.59
C LYS A 64 5.43 16.27 16.17
N ILE A 65 5.41 15.21 15.36
CA ILE A 65 4.19 14.68 14.78
C ILE A 65 3.97 13.27 15.32
N SER A 66 2.79 13.05 15.92
CA SER A 66 2.37 11.70 16.30
C SER A 66 1.99 10.92 15.04
N VAL A 67 2.47 9.69 14.90
CA VAL A 67 2.13 8.85 13.76
C VAL A 67 1.47 7.58 14.23
N ALA A 68 0.26 7.32 13.73
CA ALA A 68 -0.39 6.02 13.86
C ALA A 68 -0.07 5.18 12.63
N THR A 69 0.35 3.93 12.83
CA THR A 69 0.47 2.93 11.76
C THR A 69 -0.69 1.96 11.83
N SER A 70 -1.30 1.63 10.70
CA SER A 70 -2.42 0.68 10.64
C SER A 70 -2.29 -0.23 9.43
N ASP A 71 -2.42 -1.53 9.65
CA ASP A 71 -2.36 -2.52 8.59
C ASP A 71 -3.62 -2.51 7.73
N LEU A 72 -3.43 -2.50 6.42
CA LEU A 72 -4.51 -2.65 5.46
C LEU A 72 -4.64 -4.11 5.04
N PHE A 73 -5.66 -4.75 5.60
CA PHE A 73 -6.11 -6.07 5.17
C PHE A 73 -7.17 -5.89 4.08
N LEU A 74 -6.79 -6.17 2.84
CA LEU A 74 -7.72 -6.13 1.72
C LEU A 74 -8.67 -7.31 1.80
N THR A 75 -9.95 -7.02 1.54
CA THR A 75 -10.96 -8.08 1.45
C THR A 75 -10.55 -9.01 0.30
N PRO A 76 -10.59 -10.35 0.47
CA PRO A 76 -10.23 -11.27 -0.60
C PRO A 76 -11.13 -11.05 -1.83
N LYS A 77 -10.55 -10.42 -2.86
CA LYS A 77 -11.16 -10.25 -4.18
C LYS A 77 -10.61 -11.28 -5.15
N GLU A 78 -11.27 -11.39 -6.29
CA GLU A 78 -10.73 -12.11 -7.44
C GLU A 78 -9.34 -11.56 -7.80
N ASN A 79 -8.44 -12.45 -8.18
CA ASN A 79 -7.07 -12.07 -8.53
C ASN A 79 -7.10 -11.23 -9.81
N ALA A 80 -6.61 -9.98 -9.77
CA ALA A 80 -6.72 -9.07 -10.91
C ALA A 80 -6.05 -9.62 -12.18
N ILE A 81 -4.99 -10.43 -12.03
CA ILE A 81 -4.36 -11.09 -13.19
C ILE A 81 -5.26 -12.14 -13.81
N SER A 82 -6.07 -12.86 -13.02
CA SER A 82 -6.96 -13.91 -13.55
C SER A 82 -7.97 -13.33 -14.54
N LYS A 83 -8.51 -12.14 -14.25
CA LYS A 83 -9.40 -11.42 -15.18
C LYS A 83 -8.69 -11.14 -16.51
N ILE A 84 -7.47 -10.63 -16.47
CA ILE A 84 -6.67 -10.33 -17.67
C ILE A 84 -6.38 -11.60 -18.47
N LEU A 85 -6.01 -12.70 -17.78
CA LEU A 85 -5.73 -13.96 -18.45
C LEU A 85 -6.98 -14.49 -19.16
N SER A 86 -8.16 -14.43 -18.53
CA SER A 86 -9.42 -14.84 -19.15
C SER A 86 -9.82 -13.96 -20.35
N GLU A 87 -9.53 -12.65 -20.29
CA GLU A 87 -9.72 -11.77 -21.45
C GLU A 87 -8.81 -12.19 -22.62
N ILE A 88 -7.53 -12.47 -22.37
CA ILE A 88 -6.60 -12.94 -23.40
C ILE A 88 -7.05 -14.28 -23.97
N GLU A 89 -7.48 -15.22 -23.13
CA GLU A 89 -8.01 -16.52 -23.57
C GLU A 89 -9.19 -16.34 -24.53
N THR A 90 -10.09 -15.41 -24.21
CA THR A 90 -11.24 -15.07 -25.07
C THR A 90 -10.77 -14.51 -26.40
N GLU A 91 -9.89 -13.50 -26.40
CA GLU A 91 -9.34 -12.88 -27.62
C GLU A 91 -8.63 -13.90 -28.53
N PHE A 92 -7.91 -14.86 -27.96
CA PHE A 92 -7.18 -15.87 -28.74
C PHE A 92 -8.05 -17.04 -29.20
N SER A 93 -9.14 -17.34 -28.49
CA SER A 93 -10.09 -18.39 -28.90
C SER A 93 -10.70 -18.10 -30.27
N GLU A 94 -10.84 -16.82 -30.64
CA GLU A 94 -11.36 -16.36 -31.92
C GLU A 94 -10.34 -16.44 -33.07
N LEU A 95 -9.04 -16.54 -32.77
CA LEU A 95 -7.95 -16.51 -33.76
C LEU A 95 -7.59 -17.89 -34.36
N GLY A 96 -8.34 -18.95 -33.99
CA GLY A 96 -8.24 -20.29 -34.56
C GLY A 96 -7.05 -21.14 -34.06
N ASP A 97 -6.82 -22.26 -34.74
CA ASP A 97 -5.98 -23.38 -34.26
C ASP A 97 -4.50 -23.05 -34.07
N ARG A 98 -3.99 -21.98 -34.69
CA ARG A 98 -2.57 -21.58 -34.66
C ARG A 98 -2.02 -21.43 -33.25
N TYR A 99 -2.85 -20.95 -32.32
CA TYR A 99 -2.45 -20.66 -30.96
C TYR A 99 -2.88 -21.72 -29.96
N ARG A 100 -3.54 -22.81 -30.37
CA ARG A 100 -3.94 -23.89 -29.44
C ARG A 100 -2.71 -24.49 -28.75
N ALA A 101 -2.62 -24.24 -27.46
CA ALA A 101 -1.57 -24.70 -26.57
C ALA A 101 -1.89 -24.26 -25.13
N LEU A 102 -1.23 -24.92 -24.19
CA LEU A 102 -1.18 -24.49 -22.81
C LEU A 102 0.04 -23.58 -22.63
N TYR A 103 -0.19 -22.33 -22.24
CA TYR A 103 0.84 -21.32 -22.00
C TYR A 103 1.03 -21.15 -20.49
N ASN A 104 2.17 -21.60 -19.97
CA ASN A 104 2.56 -21.30 -18.59
C ASN A 104 3.33 -19.97 -18.56
N VAL A 105 2.74 -18.97 -17.92
CA VAL A 105 3.30 -17.61 -17.82
C VAL A 105 3.92 -17.44 -16.44
N GLU A 106 5.21 -17.11 -16.42
CA GLU A 106 5.98 -16.79 -15.23
C GLU A 106 6.27 -15.29 -15.21
N PHE A 107 6.01 -14.66 -14.07
CA PHE A 107 6.07 -13.21 -13.89
C PHE A 107 7.31 -12.84 -13.08
N ARG A 108 7.88 -11.69 -13.40
CA ARG A 108 8.95 -11.09 -12.60
C ARG A 108 8.40 -10.60 -11.26
N ASN A 109 9.27 -10.44 -10.27
CA ASN A 109 8.93 -9.69 -9.07
C ASN A 109 8.73 -8.22 -9.45
N PRO A 110 7.57 -7.61 -9.14
CA PRO A 110 7.30 -6.22 -9.46
C PRO A 110 8.12 -5.30 -8.54
N GLU A 111 8.65 -4.23 -9.13
CA GLU A 111 9.40 -3.19 -8.41
C GLU A 111 8.49 -2.07 -7.86
N ALA A 112 7.24 -2.01 -8.34
CA ALA A 112 6.22 -1.04 -7.95
C ALA A 112 4.83 -1.70 -8.03
N ASN A 113 3.81 -1.09 -7.40
CA ASN A 113 2.44 -1.56 -7.59
C ASN A 113 1.91 -1.23 -8.97
N PHE A 114 0.88 -1.96 -9.38
CA PHE A 114 0.23 -1.75 -10.66
C PHE A 114 -0.81 -0.64 -10.58
N ASP A 115 -0.89 0.16 -11.63
CA ASP A 115 -2.08 0.94 -11.98
C ASP A 115 -2.85 0.29 -13.15
N ALA A 116 -3.98 0.87 -13.53
CA ALA A 116 -4.80 0.38 -14.64
C ALA A 116 -4.03 0.35 -15.98
N ALA A 117 -3.13 1.31 -16.23
CA ALA A 117 -2.35 1.36 -17.45
C ALA A 117 -1.24 0.30 -17.48
N GLU A 118 -0.60 0.02 -16.35
CA GLU A 118 0.41 -1.03 -16.20
C GLU A 118 -0.19 -2.42 -16.31
N ILE A 119 -1.40 -2.63 -15.80
CA ILE A 119 -2.18 -3.84 -16.05
C ILE A 119 -2.39 -4.08 -17.56
N LEU A 120 -2.73 -3.03 -18.32
CA LEU A 120 -2.89 -3.14 -19.77
C LEU A 120 -1.55 -3.41 -20.48
N LYS A 121 -0.45 -2.82 -20.01
CA LYS A 121 0.89 -3.12 -20.51
C LYS A 121 1.25 -4.58 -20.26
N LEU A 122 0.97 -5.11 -19.06
CA LEU A 122 1.17 -6.51 -18.75
C LEU A 122 0.35 -7.43 -19.66
N LYS A 123 -0.93 -7.11 -19.90
CA LYS A 123 -1.77 -7.81 -20.88
C LYS A 123 -1.10 -7.84 -22.25
N SER A 124 -0.65 -6.68 -22.74
CA SER A 124 0.05 -6.57 -24.02
C SER A 124 1.33 -7.40 -24.07
N GLU A 125 2.12 -7.43 -22.99
CA GLU A 125 3.33 -8.25 -22.93
C GLU A 125 3.04 -9.74 -23.08
N ILE A 126 2.00 -10.24 -22.39
CA ILE A 126 1.60 -11.65 -22.50
C ILE A 126 1.18 -11.98 -23.95
N ILE A 127 0.35 -11.12 -24.55
CA ILE A 127 -0.12 -11.29 -25.94
C ILE A 127 1.06 -11.33 -26.91
N SER A 128 1.99 -10.37 -26.80
CA SER A 128 3.19 -10.32 -27.64
C SER A 128 4.09 -11.54 -27.44
N GLY A 129 4.27 -11.99 -26.19
CA GLY A 129 5.04 -13.20 -25.89
C GLY A 129 4.43 -14.46 -26.49
N ILE A 130 3.10 -14.56 -26.53
CA ILE A 130 2.39 -15.67 -27.17
C ILE A 130 2.51 -15.62 -28.70
N LYS A 131 2.49 -14.42 -29.29
CA LYS A 131 2.67 -14.20 -30.74
C LYS A 131 4.11 -14.40 -31.21
N GLY A 132 5.08 -14.34 -30.29
CA GLY A 132 6.51 -14.42 -30.59
C GLY A 132 7.12 -13.09 -30.99
N ASP A 133 6.49 -11.98 -30.58
CA ASP A 133 6.98 -10.63 -30.88
C ASP A 133 8.20 -10.29 -30.03
N VAL A 134 9.14 -9.54 -30.60
CA VAL A 134 10.34 -9.06 -29.89
C VAL A 134 10.05 -7.68 -29.31
N ILE A 135 9.75 -7.66 -28.01
CA ILE A 135 9.48 -6.43 -27.24
C ILE A 135 10.32 -6.41 -25.94
N LEU A 136 10.28 -5.27 -25.25
CA LEU A 136 10.79 -5.19 -23.87
C LEU A 136 9.77 -5.81 -22.92
N TYR A 137 10.17 -6.85 -22.19
CA TYR A 137 9.33 -7.53 -21.20
C TYR A 137 9.69 -7.04 -19.79
N LYS A 138 8.89 -6.09 -19.27
CA LYS A 138 9.04 -5.53 -17.91
C LYS A 138 8.41 -6.45 -16.86
N TYR A 139 7.29 -7.11 -17.18
CA TYR A 139 6.50 -7.85 -16.19
C TYR A 139 6.58 -9.37 -16.37
N VAL A 140 6.72 -9.85 -17.61
CA VAL A 140 6.81 -11.28 -17.91
C VAL A 140 8.28 -11.73 -17.89
N GLU A 141 8.56 -12.79 -17.12
CA GLU A 141 9.89 -13.41 -17.10
C GLU A 141 10.02 -14.45 -18.21
N ARG A 142 9.02 -15.31 -18.35
CA ARG A 142 9.05 -16.42 -19.29
C ARG A 142 7.64 -16.90 -19.65
N ILE A 143 7.45 -17.29 -20.90
CA ILE A 143 6.27 -18.03 -21.35
C ILE A 143 6.71 -19.38 -21.91
N ARG A 144 6.18 -20.48 -21.34
CA ARG A 144 6.41 -21.85 -21.82
C ARG A 144 5.17 -22.35 -22.55
N LYS A 145 5.32 -22.65 -23.83
CA LYS A 145 4.27 -23.29 -24.65
C LYS A 145 4.33 -24.80 -24.50
N LEU A 146 3.22 -25.42 -24.11
CA LEU A 146 3.05 -26.87 -23.99
C LEU A 146 1.94 -27.34 -24.94
N PRO A 147 2.06 -28.55 -25.52
CA PRO A 147 1.01 -29.10 -26.38
C PRO A 147 -0.34 -29.19 -25.64
N SER A 148 -1.41 -28.70 -26.27
CA SER A 148 -2.79 -28.78 -25.79
C SER A 148 -3.75 -28.63 -26.97
N SER A 149 -4.92 -29.24 -26.86
CA SER A 149 -6.02 -29.06 -27.82
C SER A 149 -6.75 -27.73 -27.65
N GLU A 150 -6.57 -27.07 -26.52
CA GLU A 150 -7.23 -25.81 -26.16
C GLU A 150 -6.20 -24.69 -25.96
N PHE A 151 -6.62 -23.45 -26.18
CA PHE A 151 -5.86 -22.28 -25.74
C PHE A 151 -6.14 -22.07 -24.25
N ARG A 152 -5.10 -22.16 -23.43
CA ARG A 152 -5.23 -21.91 -21.99
C ARG A 152 -3.97 -21.27 -21.44
N ILE A 153 -4.14 -20.31 -20.54
CA ILE A 153 -3.05 -19.67 -19.83
C ILE A 153 -3.07 -20.10 -18.37
N VAL A 154 -1.90 -20.42 -17.83
CA VAL A 154 -1.75 -20.76 -16.42
C VAL A 154 -0.70 -19.85 -15.81
N ASN A 155 -1.04 -19.21 -14.69
CA ASN A 155 -0.12 -18.59 -13.75
C ASN A 155 -0.09 -19.43 -12.48
N ARG A 156 1.11 -19.79 -11.98
CA ARG A 156 1.19 -20.67 -10.81
C ARG A 156 0.95 -19.95 -9.49
N ASP A 157 1.55 -18.76 -9.28
CA ASP A 157 1.57 -18.14 -7.95
C ASP A 157 1.58 -16.60 -7.98
N PHE A 158 1.22 -16.00 -9.12
CA PHE A 158 1.18 -14.54 -9.24
C PHE A 158 -0.21 -14.03 -8.89
N ARG A 159 -0.31 -13.31 -7.76
CA ARG A 159 -1.56 -12.73 -7.29
C ARG A 159 -1.42 -11.23 -7.12
N ILE A 160 -2.33 -10.50 -7.75
CA ILE A 160 -2.48 -9.06 -7.62
C ILE A 160 -3.81 -8.82 -6.93
N LEU A 161 -3.79 -8.08 -5.82
CA LEU A 161 -4.99 -7.68 -5.10
C LEU A 161 -5.32 -6.22 -5.34
N GLU A 162 -6.58 -5.95 -5.63
CA GLU A 162 -7.06 -4.59 -5.85
C GLU A 162 -7.29 -3.87 -4.52
N CYS A 163 -6.56 -2.78 -4.33
CA CYS A 163 -6.79 -1.82 -3.26
C CYS A 163 -7.84 -0.81 -3.77
N SER A 164 -8.97 -0.73 -3.06
CA SER A 164 -10.06 0.17 -3.44
C SER A 164 -10.22 1.33 -2.46
N TYR A 165 -10.91 2.38 -2.91
CA TYR A 165 -11.26 3.53 -2.08
C TYR A 165 -11.96 3.10 -0.78
N GLU A 166 -12.89 2.14 -0.85
CA GLU A 166 -13.65 1.67 0.31
C GLU A 166 -12.76 0.95 1.35
N ASP A 167 -11.73 0.24 0.91
CA ASP A 167 -10.81 -0.43 1.82
C ASP A 167 -9.99 0.59 2.62
N ILE A 168 -9.53 1.66 1.95
CA ILE A 168 -8.80 2.76 2.59
C ILE A 168 -9.71 3.56 3.51
N GLN A 169 -10.91 3.95 3.05
CA GLN A 169 -11.85 4.71 3.89
C GLN A 169 -12.22 3.91 5.15
N ARG A 170 -12.42 2.59 5.03
CA ARG A 170 -12.67 1.71 6.18
C ARG A 170 -11.50 1.71 7.16
N ALA A 171 -10.26 1.64 6.68
CA ALA A 171 -9.08 1.70 7.53
C ALA A 171 -8.96 3.07 8.25
N ILE A 172 -9.26 4.17 7.55
CA ILE A 172 -9.30 5.50 8.15
C ILE A 172 -10.35 5.56 9.28
N ASP A 173 -11.55 5.07 9.01
CA ASP A 173 -12.67 5.11 9.98
C ASP A 173 -12.40 4.23 11.22
N GLN A 174 -11.72 3.09 11.06
CA GLN A 174 -11.30 2.24 12.19
C GLN A 174 -10.32 2.93 13.14
N ASN A 175 -9.50 3.83 12.61
CA ASN A 175 -8.52 4.60 13.39
C ASN A 175 -9.08 5.93 13.92
N TYR A 176 -10.36 6.25 13.67
CA TYR A 176 -10.99 7.50 14.10
C TYR A 176 -10.90 7.75 15.62
N LEU A 177 -10.88 6.69 16.44
CA LEU A 177 -10.80 6.80 17.91
C LEU A 177 -9.40 7.16 18.44
N LEU A 178 -8.37 7.10 17.60
CA LEU A 178 -7.00 7.46 17.99
C LEU A 178 -6.74 8.97 17.94
N GLN A 179 -7.71 9.75 17.43
CA GLN A 179 -7.60 11.20 17.27
C GLN A 179 -7.54 11.88 18.64
N SER A 180 -6.34 12.36 18.99
CA SER A 180 -6.12 13.26 20.12
C SER A 180 -6.24 14.72 19.66
N ASP A 181 -6.27 15.68 20.60
CA ASP A 181 -6.21 17.12 20.28
C ASP A 181 -4.87 17.56 19.62
N GLN A 182 -3.93 16.62 19.41
CA GLN A 182 -2.64 16.86 18.78
C GLN A 182 -2.62 16.51 17.30
N ARG A 183 -1.74 17.18 16.55
CA ARG A 183 -1.41 16.86 15.15
C ARG A 183 -0.98 15.40 15.03
N GLN A 184 -1.75 14.62 14.26
CA GLN A 184 -1.49 13.20 14.06
C GLN A 184 -1.60 12.85 12.57
N TRP A 185 -0.62 12.07 12.11
CA TRP A 185 -0.64 11.45 10.78
C TRP A 185 -1.05 9.98 10.90
N LEU A 186 -1.65 9.46 9.84
CA LEU A 186 -1.94 8.03 9.70
C LEU A 186 -1.14 7.45 8.55
N VAL A 187 -0.41 6.36 8.81
CA VAL A 187 0.27 5.56 7.79
C VAL A 187 -0.46 4.23 7.68
N ILE A 188 -1.13 4.03 6.56
CA ILE A 188 -1.84 2.80 6.22
C ILE A 188 -0.87 1.89 5.48
N VAL A 189 -0.57 0.73 6.04
CA VAL A 189 0.52 -0.15 5.58
C VAL A 189 -0.05 -1.31 4.75
N LEU A 190 0.40 -1.42 3.51
CA LEU A 190 0.18 -2.56 2.64
C LEU A 190 1.34 -3.55 2.79
N SER A 191 1.00 -4.80 3.11
CA SER A 191 1.94 -5.90 3.26
C SER A 191 1.53 -7.04 2.36
N ALA A 192 2.39 -7.38 1.39
CA ALA A 192 2.16 -8.45 0.44
C ALA A 192 2.07 -9.82 1.13
N VAL A 193 2.83 -10.01 2.21
CA VAL A 193 2.79 -11.23 3.03
C VAL A 193 1.46 -11.35 3.76
N ASP A 194 1.02 -10.29 4.44
CA ASP A 194 -0.23 -10.30 5.21
C ASP A 194 -1.47 -10.46 4.32
N ASN A 195 -1.41 -9.90 3.11
CA ASN A 195 -2.47 -10.00 2.12
C ASN A 195 -2.35 -11.26 1.23
N ASN A 196 -1.32 -12.09 1.43
CA ASN A 196 -1.01 -13.27 0.61
C ASN A 196 -1.09 -12.97 -0.90
N CYS A 197 -0.33 -11.96 -1.34
CA CYS A 197 -0.23 -11.53 -2.73
C CYS A 197 1.23 -11.24 -3.11
N ARG A 198 1.46 -10.90 -4.39
CA ARG A 198 2.78 -10.47 -4.89
C ARG A 198 2.87 -8.96 -5.07
N SER A 199 1.74 -8.31 -5.32
CA SER A 199 1.64 -6.87 -5.55
C SER A 199 0.19 -6.43 -5.42
N PHE A 200 -0.02 -5.11 -5.42
CA PHE A 200 -1.33 -4.49 -5.39
C PHE A 200 -1.65 -3.83 -6.72
N LEU A 201 -2.93 -3.79 -7.05
CA LEU A 201 -3.48 -2.90 -8.07
C LEU A 201 -4.08 -1.71 -7.33
N ILE A 202 -3.47 -0.53 -7.47
CA ILE A 202 -3.93 0.69 -6.83
C ILE A 202 -4.82 1.43 -7.82
N ASP A 203 -6.10 1.56 -7.47
CA ASP A 203 -7.04 2.34 -8.24
C ASP A 203 -6.60 3.82 -8.27
N GLU A 204 -6.63 4.44 -9.45
CA GLU A 204 -6.36 5.88 -9.62
C GLU A 204 -7.28 6.75 -8.77
N THR A 205 -8.48 6.27 -8.45
CA THR A 205 -9.38 6.98 -7.53
C THR A 205 -8.76 7.19 -6.15
N ILE A 206 -7.86 6.32 -5.69
CA ILE A 206 -7.12 6.48 -4.42
C ILE A 206 -6.20 7.71 -4.47
N LYS A 207 -5.61 8.00 -5.63
CA LYS A 207 -4.71 9.14 -5.81
C LYS A 207 -5.47 10.45 -5.99
N THR A 208 -6.68 10.39 -6.56
CA THR A 208 -7.44 11.61 -6.92
C THR A 208 -8.59 11.97 -5.99
N ALA A 209 -9.24 10.98 -5.37
CA ALA A 209 -10.39 11.21 -4.51
C ALA A 209 -9.95 11.72 -3.13
N ALA A 210 -10.81 12.53 -2.52
CA ALA A 210 -10.56 13.07 -1.20
C ALA A 210 -11.22 12.20 -0.12
N PHE A 211 -10.42 11.67 0.80
CA PHE A 211 -10.88 10.84 1.91
C PHE A 211 -11.38 11.69 3.07
N SER A 212 -12.45 11.23 3.73
CA SER A 212 -12.96 11.91 4.91
C SER A 212 -12.13 11.50 6.13
N SER A 213 -11.47 12.46 6.77
CA SER A 213 -10.52 12.18 7.85
C SER A 213 -10.44 13.31 8.87
N GLY A 214 -10.03 12.96 10.09
CA GLY A 214 -9.59 13.91 11.12
C GLY A 214 -8.07 13.93 11.33
N PHE A 215 -7.32 13.09 10.61
CA PHE A 215 -5.85 13.15 10.57
C PHE A 215 -5.39 14.34 9.73
N GLU A 216 -4.25 14.93 10.08
CA GLU A 216 -3.66 16.03 9.30
C GLU A 216 -3.10 15.55 7.97
N LYS A 217 -2.54 14.34 7.95
CA LYS A 217 -2.10 13.65 6.74
C LYS A 217 -2.40 12.17 6.83
N ILE A 218 -2.62 11.56 5.67
CA ILE A 218 -2.74 10.11 5.54
C ILE A 218 -1.84 9.66 4.41
N PHE A 219 -1.11 8.58 4.64
CA PHE A 219 -0.27 7.93 3.65
C PHE A 219 -0.71 6.50 3.46
N LEU A 220 -0.72 6.04 2.21
CA LEU A 220 -0.69 4.62 1.87
C LEU A 220 0.77 4.25 1.62
N PHE A 221 1.26 3.24 2.34
CA PHE A 221 2.65 2.80 2.27
C PHE A 221 2.72 1.31 1.96
N ASP A 222 3.30 0.94 0.82
CA ASP A 222 3.62 -0.45 0.55
C ASP A 222 4.98 -0.82 1.13
N PHE A 223 4.94 -1.71 2.11
CA PHE A 223 6.12 -2.16 2.82
C PHE A 223 7.14 -2.82 1.89
N TYR A 224 6.75 -3.54 0.83
CA TYR A 224 7.68 -4.33 0.03
C TYR A 224 8.22 -3.58 -1.18
N THR A 225 7.37 -2.84 -1.89
CA THR A 225 7.79 -2.01 -3.03
C THR A 225 8.37 -0.67 -2.59
N SER A 226 8.22 -0.30 -1.31
CA SER A 226 8.68 0.99 -0.76
C SER A 226 7.95 2.20 -1.35
N GLU A 227 6.79 1.99 -1.98
CA GLU A 227 5.96 3.03 -2.55
C GLU A 227 5.18 3.77 -1.44
N ILE A 228 5.24 5.10 -1.45
CA ILE A 228 4.48 5.97 -0.54
C ILE A 228 3.57 6.87 -1.38
N ILE A 229 2.29 6.87 -1.05
CA ILE A 229 1.27 7.73 -1.66
C ILE A 229 0.65 8.59 -0.57
N GLU A 230 0.86 9.91 -0.62
CA GLU A 230 0.11 10.86 0.22
C GLU A 230 -1.33 10.97 -0.32
N LEU A 231 -2.30 10.67 0.53
CA LEU A 231 -3.71 10.66 0.15
C LEU A 231 -4.31 12.05 0.28
N ASN A 232 -5.18 12.42 -0.66
CA ASN A 232 -5.95 13.65 -0.55
C ASN A 232 -6.99 13.52 0.56
N ILE A 233 -7.06 14.49 1.45
CA ILE A 233 -8.03 14.49 2.55
C ILE A 233 -8.97 15.69 2.48
N ASN A 234 -10.24 15.43 2.74
CA ASN A 234 -11.19 16.46 3.14
C ASN A 234 -11.28 16.41 4.66
N ALA A 235 -10.71 17.42 5.31
CA ALA A 235 -10.85 17.58 6.75
C ALA A 235 -12.35 17.60 7.10
N LYS A 236 -12.79 16.71 7.99
CA LYS A 236 -14.15 16.80 8.54
C LYS A 236 -14.25 18.16 9.24
N ALA A 237 -15.06 19.08 8.70
CA ALA A 237 -15.36 20.35 9.34
C ALA A 237 -15.82 20.07 10.78
N GLY A 238 -15.14 20.70 11.74
CA GLY A 238 -15.07 20.24 13.12
C GLY A 238 -16.41 19.90 13.77
N THR A 239 -16.44 18.76 14.46
CA THR A 239 -17.14 18.72 15.74
C THR A 239 -16.43 19.71 16.65
N ALA A 240 -17.01 20.91 16.78
CA ALA A 240 -16.65 21.84 17.83
C ALA A 240 -16.68 21.10 19.17
N ILE A 241 -15.50 20.84 19.73
CA ILE A 241 -15.37 20.38 21.11
C ILE A 241 -15.87 21.54 21.96
N LYS A 242 -17.03 21.36 22.60
CA LYS A 242 -17.56 22.27 23.62
C LYS A 242 -16.47 22.47 24.68
N GLY A 243 -15.80 23.62 24.67
CA GLY A 243 -14.72 23.84 25.61
C GLY A 243 -14.10 25.23 25.65
N VAL A 244 -14.67 26.26 25.01
CA VAL A 244 -14.28 27.65 25.25
C VAL A 244 -15.52 28.53 25.13
N PRO A 245 -15.88 29.35 26.13
CA PRO A 245 -16.99 30.27 26.00
C PRO A 245 -16.62 31.33 24.96
N LEU A 246 -17.45 31.46 23.92
CA LEU A 246 -17.43 32.63 23.05
C LEU A 246 -17.63 33.86 23.93
N VAL A 247 -16.60 34.71 23.97
CA VAL A 247 -16.69 36.07 24.45
C VAL A 247 -17.81 36.75 23.69
N ALA A 248 -18.89 37.10 24.40
CA ALA A 248 -19.93 37.95 23.87
C ALA A 248 -19.31 39.31 23.54
N SER A 249 -19.06 39.52 22.25
CA SER A 249 -18.86 40.85 21.67
C SER A 249 -20.16 41.19 20.94
N GLY A 250 -21.04 41.89 21.66
CA GLY A 250 -22.25 42.49 21.14
C GLY A 250 -22.33 43.92 21.65
N VAL A 251 -22.01 44.86 20.76
CA VAL A 251 -22.03 46.30 20.98
C VAL A 251 -23.46 46.82 20.91
N ALA A 252 -23.83 47.68 21.86
CA ALA A 252 -24.62 48.89 21.64
C ALA A 252 -24.21 49.93 22.69
#